data_AF-A0A2E2A368-F1
#
_entry.id   AF-A0A2E2A368-F1
#
_cell.length_a   1.000
_cell.length_b   1.000
_cell.length_c   1.000
_cell.angle_alpha   90.00
_cell.angle_beta   90.00
_cell.angle_gamma   90.00
#
_symmetry.space_group_name_H-M   'P 1'
#
loop_
_entity.id
_entity.type
_entity.pdbx_description
1 polymer ?
#
loop_
_entity_poly.entity_id
_entity_poly.type
_entity_poly.pdbx_seq_one_letter_code
_entity_poly.pdbx_strand_id
1 'polypeptide(L)'
;MQTFTIILLSVSLSWELNLYIQDVNDTAGAANDYLVLGTCNECHDGFHYGEDQYDPPTGVSPYTDIQFFNLDWLGTIDSNNNECENPEFAVDKKSTHPPSDLLEWGIRGVTMGHNAPLEITWQMDDISEEYEIYIYIGENGYNLRTQASINIDSSDLAPVYENINGQWVSYDNIKILMGGCASTGTNLYYMDSDEDGLGSGVPYEFCPGYQPQGYIDNNLDLDDNLFCISNDIDDCGICDGNNAEQDCNGTCFGSAELDDCGI
;
A
#
# COMPACT_ATOMS: atom_id res chain seq x y z
N MET A 1 -23.64 -1.13 34.30
CA MET A 1 -22.86 0.07 33.98
C MET A 1 -21.41 -0.37 33.84
N GLN A 2 -21.01 -0.73 32.62
CA GLN A 2 -19.61 -0.97 32.28
C GLN A 2 -19.07 0.41 31.87
N THR A 3 -18.20 0.97 32.69
CA THR A 3 -17.45 2.18 32.37
C THR A 3 -16.47 1.83 31.26
N PHE A 4 -16.78 2.25 30.03
CA PHE A 4 -15.81 2.32 28.95
C PHE A 4 -14.86 3.49 29.25
N THR A 5 -13.63 3.15 29.59
CA THR A 5 -12.53 4.12 29.60
C THR A 5 -12.13 4.33 28.16
N ILE A 6 -12.62 5.40 27.53
CA ILE A 6 -12.07 5.89 26.26
C ILE A 6 -10.72 6.49 26.60
N ILE A 7 -9.66 5.72 26.37
CA ILE A 7 -8.31 6.26 26.32
C ILE A 7 -8.25 7.05 25.01
N LEU A 8 -8.37 8.37 25.08
CA LEU A 8 -7.95 9.22 23.97
C LEU A 8 -6.42 9.16 23.92
N LEU A 9 -5.88 8.18 23.19
CA LEU A 9 -4.54 8.29 22.66
C LEU A 9 -4.62 9.39 21.59
N SER A 10 -4.09 10.57 21.91
CA SER A 10 -3.79 11.59 20.90
C SER A 10 -2.58 11.10 20.11
N VAL A 11 -2.79 10.13 19.23
CA VAL A 11 -1.82 9.82 18.18
C VAL A 11 -1.85 11.01 17.24
N SER A 12 -0.70 11.58 16.97
CA SER A 12 -0.58 12.59 15.93
C SER A 12 -1.00 11.93 14.62
N LEU A 13 -2.16 12.33 14.07
CA LEU A 13 -2.65 11.82 12.79
C LEU A 13 -1.73 12.26 11.64
N SER A 14 -1.01 13.37 11.83
CA SER A 14 0.07 13.83 10.96
C SER A 14 1.44 13.46 11.52
N TRP A 15 2.37 13.08 10.66
CA TRP A 15 3.77 12.87 11.02
C TRP A 15 4.64 13.24 9.84
N GLU A 16 5.92 13.49 10.10
CA GLU A 16 6.90 13.79 9.06
C GLU A 16 8.18 12.97 9.28
N LEU A 17 8.83 12.61 8.18
CA LEU A 17 10.20 12.10 8.12
C LEU A 17 11.01 12.91 7.13
N ASN A 18 12.11 13.45 7.64
CA ASN A 18 13.13 14.15 6.88
C ASN A 18 14.28 13.17 6.62
N LEU A 19 14.46 12.78 5.37
CA LEU A 19 15.50 11.87 4.90
C LEU A 19 16.64 12.69 4.31
N TYR A 20 17.87 12.37 4.68
CA TYR A 20 19.08 13.05 4.22
C TYR A 20 20.00 12.05 3.54
N ILE A 21 20.60 12.44 2.43
CA ILE A 21 21.63 11.67 1.74
C ILE A 21 22.94 12.45 1.66
N GLN A 22 24.04 11.78 1.95
CA GLN A 22 25.38 12.35 1.88
C GLN A 22 26.40 11.30 1.47
N ASP A 23 27.57 11.73 1.00
CA ASP A 23 28.66 10.79 0.78
C ASP A 23 29.36 10.41 2.10
N VAL A 24 29.71 9.13 2.24
CA VAL A 24 30.24 8.57 3.48
C VAL A 24 31.54 9.27 3.86
N ASN A 25 31.57 9.85 5.06
CA ASN A 25 32.68 10.63 5.62
C ASN A 25 33.09 11.87 4.79
N ASP A 26 32.20 12.42 3.96
CA ASP A 26 32.49 13.61 3.13
C ASP A 26 33.77 13.41 2.27
N THR A 27 33.94 12.18 1.78
CA THR A 27 35.09 11.76 0.97
C THR A 27 35.08 12.36 -0.43
N ALA A 28 33.91 12.59 -1.01
CA ALA A 28 33.76 13.22 -2.32
C ALA A 28 33.62 14.74 -2.22
N GLY A 29 33.24 15.28 -1.05
CA GLY A 29 32.88 16.69 -0.91
C GLY A 29 31.66 17.05 -1.75
N ALA A 30 30.75 16.07 -1.96
CA ALA A 30 29.60 16.25 -2.82
C ALA A 30 28.54 17.09 -2.10
N ALA A 31 27.79 17.91 -2.84
CA ALA A 31 26.60 18.50 -2.28
C ALA A 31 25.60 17.38 -1.91
N ASN A 32 25.07 17.49 -0.70
CA ASN A 32 24.05 16.61 -0.13
C ASN A 32 22.66 17.06 -0.56
N ASP A 33 21.70 16.16 -0.36
CA ASP A 33 20.30 16.42 -0.66
C ASP A 33 19.37 15.79 0.39
N TYR A 34 18.09 16.13 0.35
CA TYR A 34 17.12 15.69 1.34
C TYR A 34 15.70 15.59 0.77
N LEU A 35 14.91 14.71 1.37
CA LEU A 35 13.50 14.53 1.07
C LEU A 35 12.67 14.66 2.33
N VAL A 36 11.42 15.10 2.16
CA VAL A 36 10.44 15.15 3.23
C VAL A 36 9.21 14.36 2.84
N LEU A 37 8.88 13.33 3.62
CA LEU A 37 7.64 12.59 3.46
C LEU A 37 6.84 12.58 4.76
N GLY A 38 5.58 12.17 4.66
CA GLY A 38 4.73 12.01 5.83
C GLY A 38 3.26 11.97 5.48
N THR A 39 2.42 12.07 6.51
CA THR A 39 0.97 12.19 6.33
C THR A 39 0.41 13.41 7.03
N CYS A 40 -0.73 13.92 6.55
CA CYS A 40 -1.50 14.93 7.27
C CYS A 40 -2.99 14.90 6.98
N ASN A 41 -3.80 15.51 7.85
CA ASN A 41 -5.27 15.45 7.76
C ASN A 41 -5.87 16.12 6.52
N GLU A 42 -5.19 17.12 5.97
CA GLU A 42 -5.63 17.88 4.80
C GLU A 42 -4.73 17.61 3.58
N CYS A 43 -3.91 16.56 3.68
CA CYS A 43 -3.03 16.09 2.63
C CYS A 43 -3.80 15.22 1.62
N HIS A 44 -3.20 14.98 0.46
CA HIS A 44 -3.79 14.25 -0.66
C HIS A 44 -2.82 13.17 -1.16
N ASP A 45 -3.35 12.02 -1.61
CA ASP A 45 -2.47 10.92 -2.05
C ASP A 45 -1.91 11.13 -3.47
N GLY A 46 -2.45 12.12 -4.18
CA GLY A 46 -1.96 12.59 -5.47
C GLY A 46 -1.56 14.06 -5.40
N PHE A 47 -0.99 14.57 -6.49
CA PHE A 47 -0.43 15.92 -6.55
C PHE A 47 -1.35 17.01 -5.96
N HIS A 48 -0.78 17.78 -5.04
CA HIS A 48 -1.39 18.99 -4.52
C HIS A 48 -0.35 20.11 -4.32
N TYR A 49 -0.52 21.24 -5.00
CA TYR A 49 0.46 22.32 -4.94
C TYR A 49 0.52 22.95 -3.54
N GLY A 50 1.75 23.09 -3.02
CA GLY A 50 2.01 23.69 -1.71
C GLY A 50 1.97 22.68 -0.55
N GLU A 51 1.42 21.51 -0.79
CA GLU A 51 1.64 20.30 -0.01
C GLU A 51 2.89 19.58 -0.54
N ASP A 52 2.85 19.20 -1.81
CA ASP A 52 3.99 18.67 -2.54
C ASP A 52 4.86 19.81 -3.05
N GLN A 53 6.18 19.63 -2.97
CA GLN A 53 7.14 20.64 -3.40
C GLN A 53 8.08 20.04 -4.42
N TYR A 54 8.18 20.72 -5.57
CA TYR A 54 9.11 20.35 -6.61
C TYR A 54 10.54 20.31 -6.10
N ASP A 55 11.28 19.34 -6.62
CA ASP A 55 12.67 19.18 -6.30
C ASP A 55 13.52 20.31 -6.93
N PRO A 56 14.24 21.11 -6.14
CA PRO A 56 15.12 22.13 -6.66
C PRO A 56 16.47 21.51 -7.09
N PRO A 57 17.14 22.02 -8.14
CA PRO A 57 18.40 21.45 -8.60
C PRO A 57 19.49 21.44 -7.50
N THR A 58 20.14 20.29 -7.30
CA THR A 58 21.28 20.20 -6.39
C THR A 58 22.54 20.86 -6.96
N GLY A 59 22.74 22.13 -6.59
CA GLY A 59 24.02 22.83 -6.59
C GLY A 59 24.91 22.68 -7.83
N VAL A 60 26.22 22.53 -7.61
CA VAL A 60 27.23 22.34 -8.66
C VAL A 60 28.06 21.09 -8.36
N SER A 61 28.46 20.36 -9.41
CA SER A 61 29.22 19.10 -9.29
C SER A 61 30.52 19.26 -8.47
N PRO A 62 30.86 18.29 -7.58
CA PRO A 62 30.15 17.03 -7.36
C PRO A 62 28.89 17.16 -6.49
N TYR A 63 27.85 16.36 -6.79
CA TYR A 63 26.61 16.33 -6.03
C TYR A 63 25.90 14.97 -6.09
N THR A 64 25.11 14.68 -5.05
CA THR A 64 24.07 13.64 -5.03
C THR A 64 22.72 14.33 -5.00
N ASP A 65 21.80 13.92 -5.87
CA ASP A 65 20.47 14.52 -6.07
C ASP A 65 19.45 13.38 -5.99
N ILE A 66 18.44 13.49 -5.12
CA ILE A 66 17.40 12.49 -4.92
C ILE A 66 16.02 13.15 -4.94
N GLN A 67 15.02 12.41 -5.42
CA GLN A 67 13.67 12.92 -5.58
C GLN A 67 12.64 11.81 -5.45
N PHE A 68 11.43 12.18 -5.02
CA PHE A 68 10.23 11.41 -5.33
C PHE A 68 9.88 11.64 -6.80
N PHE A 69 9.54 10.56 -7.52
CA PHE A 69 9.20 10.64 -8.93
C PHE A 69 7.80 10.09 -9.20
N ASN A 70 6.88 10.98 -9.54
CA ASN A 70 5.49 10.65 -9.79
C ASN A 70 5.10 11.07 -11.22
N LEU A 71 5.39 10.21 -12.21
CA LEU A 71 5.09 10.52 -13.62
C LEU A 71 3.60 10.67 -13.90
N ASP A 72 2.76 9.87 -13.23
CA ASP A 72 1.31 9.88 -13.41
C ASP A 72 0.66 11.18 -12.92
N TRP A 73 1.38 11.98 -12.12
CA TRP A 73 0.90 13.28 -11.66
C TRP A 73 1.04 14.35 -12.74
N LEU A 74 1.95 14.19 -13.70
CA LEU A 74 2.23 15.22 -14.71
C LEU A 74 0.96 15.55 -15.54
N GLY A 75 0.57 16.83 -15.54
CA GLY A 75 -0.64 17.32 -16.22
C GLY A 75 -1.95 17.08 -15.46
N THR A 76 -1.91 16.49 -14.28
CA THR A 76 -3.07 16.47 -13.37
C THR A 76 -3.31 17.88 -12.80
N ILE A 77 -4.57 18.18 -12.47
CA ILE A 77 -4.98 19.47 -11.93
C ILE A 77 -5.53 19.24 -10.52
N ASP A 78 -4.97 19.94 -9.54
CA ASP A 78 -5.39 19.85 -8.15
C ASP A 78 -6.73 20.58 -7.87
N SER A 79 -7.23 20.46 -6.64
CA SER A 79 -8.49 21.10 -6.23
C SER A 79 -8.43 22.64 -6.18
N ASN A 80 -7.23 23.22 -6.23
CA ASN A 80 -6.96 24.66 -6.30
C ASN A 80 -6.71 25.15 -7.74
N ASN A 81 -6.88 24.26 -8.74
CA ASN A 81 -6.69 24.52 -10.16
C ASN A 81 -5.22 24.81 -10.56
N ASN A 82 -4.26 24.23 -9.84
CA ASN A 82 -2.86 24.19 -10.25
C ASN A 82 -2.58 22.90 -11.02
N GLU A 83 -1.83 22.99 -12.11
CA GLU A 83 -1.41 21.84 -12.91
C GLU A 83 -0.03 21.36 -12.44
N CYS A 84 0.16 20.05 -12.38
CA CYS A 84 1.49 19.49 -12.13
C CYS A 84 2.37 19.62 -13.39
N GLU A 85 3.47 20.38 -13.29
CA GLU A 85 4.36 20.65 -14.43
C GLU A 85 5.67 19.83 -14.42
N ASN A 86 5.98 19.15 -13.33
CA ASN A 86 7.21 18.35 -13.16
C ASN A 86 6.91 17.08 -12.35
N PRO A 87 7.39 15.89 -12.75
CA PRO A 87 7.24 14.68 -11.96
C PRO A 87 8.20 14.55 -10.76
N GLU A 88 9.14 15.48 -10.56
CA GLU A 88 10.19 15.38 -9.54
C GLU A 88 9.91 16.27 -8.32
N PHE A 89 9.91 15.67 -7.12
CA PHE A 89 9.52 16.32 -5.86
C PHE A 89 10.51 16.06 -4.73
N ALA A 90 10.81 17.11 -3.95
CA ALA A 90 11.56 17.02 -2.70
C ALA A 90 10.63 16.75 -1.49
N VAL A 91 9.34 17.05 -1.63
CA VAL A 91 8.31 16.84 -0.61
C VAL A 91 7.14 16.10 -1.22
N ASP A 92 6.78 14.94 -0.65
CA ASP A 92 5.58 14.15 -0.97
C ASP A 92 4.86 13.81 0.33
N LYS A 93 3.70 14.43 0.55
CA LYS A 93 2.83 14.10 1.69
C LYS A 93 1.59 13.37 1.18
N LYS A 94 1.03 12.52 2.03
CA LYS A 94 -0.18 11.76 1.72
C LYS A 94 -1.25 11.99 2.77
N SER A 95 -2.48 11.62 2.46
CA SER A 95 -3.58 11.63 3.43
C SER A 95 -3.24 10.69 4.59
N THR A 96 -4.00 10.78 5.68
CA THR A 96 -3.88 9.80 6.76
C THR A 96 -4.61 8.52 6.40
N HIS A 97 -3.93 7.37 6.52
CA HIS A 97 -4.52 6.06 6.25
C HIS A 97 -4.49 5.16 7.49
N PRO A 98 -5.47 4.24 7.65
CA PRO A 98 -5.43 3.22 8.69
C PRO A 98 -4.26 2.24 8.49
N PRO A 99 -3.88 1.46 9.53
CA PRO A 99 -2.82 0.44 9.40
C PRO A 99 -3.14 -0.69 8.40
N SER A 100 -4.40 -0.80 7.95
CA SER A 100 -4.81 -1.73 6.90
C SER A 100 -4.21 -1.40 5.54
N ASP A 101 -3.85 -0.13 5.32
CA ASP A 101 -3.35 0.35 4.04
C ASP A 101 -1.82 0.34 4.08
N LEU A 102 -1.21 0.10 2.92
CA LEU A 102 0.24 0.15 2.74
C LEU A 102 0.58 1.33 1.83
N LEU A 103 1.19 2.36 2.41
CA LEU A 103 1.67 3.53 1.70
C LEU A 103 3.08 3.29 1.19
N GLU A 104 3.36 3.81 -0.01
CA GLU A 104 4.65 3.68 -0.68
C GLU A 104 5.14 5.06 -1.17
N TRP A 105 6.43 5.33 -0.95
CA TRP A 105 7.16 6.45 -1.54
C TRP A 105 8.39 5.91 -2.27
N GLY A 106 8.39 6.01 -3.60
CA GLY A 106 9.53 5.65 -4.44
C GLY A 106 10.57 6.77 -4.46
N ILE A 107 11.84 6.41 -4.29
CA ILE A 107 12.97 7.34 -4.29
C ILE A 107 13.93 6.93 -5.42
N ARG A 108 14.27 7.89 -6.27
CA ARG A 108 15.36 7.77 -7.25
C ARG A 108 16.29 8.95 -7.14
N GLY A 109 17.41 8.87 -7.84
CA GLY A 109 18.37 9.95 -7.89
C GLY A 109 19.55 9.68 -8.79
N VAL A 110 20.55 10.53 -8.69
CA VAL A 110 21.81 10.43 -9.43
C VAL A 110 22.96 11.02 -8.64
N THR A 111 24.16 10.46 -8.84
CA THR A 111 25.41 11.12 -8.45
C THR A 111 26.09 11.72 -9.67
N MET A 112 26.57 12.95 -9.53
CA MET A 112 27.26 13.66 -10.61
C MET A 112 28.65 14.07 -10.17
N GLY A 113 29.67 13.62 -10.90
CA GLY A 113 31.07 13.93 -10.62
C GLY A 113 31.70 13.11 -9.47
N HIS A 114 30.99 12.14 -8.91
CA HIS A 114 31.54 11.18 -7.94
C HIS A 114 30.79 9.83 -7.99
N ASN A 115 31.41 8.81 -7.38
CA ASN A 115 30.87 7.47 -7.19
C ASN A 115 31.13 6.95 -5.76
N ALA A 116 31.30 7.89 -4.82
CA ALA A 116 31.56 7.56 -3.43
C ALA A 116 30.35 6.80 -2.82
N PRO A 117 30.58 5.86 -1.89
CA PRO A 117 29.52 5.25 -1.11
C PRO A 117 28.68 6.35 -0.43
N LEU A 118 27.37 6.14 -0.36
CA LEU A 118 26.43 7.10 0.20
C LEU A 118 25.88 6.58 1.53
N GLU A 119 25.50 7.50 2.40
CA GLU A 119 24.81 7.23 3.65
C GLU A 119 23.46 7.95 3.64
N ILE A 120 22.40 7.19 3.92
CA ILE A 120 21.06 7.70 4.20
C ILE A 120 20.88 7.77 5.71
N THR A 121 20.44 8.93 6.19
CA THR A 121 20.03 9.16 7.58
C THR A 121 18.65 9.81 7.61
N TRP A 122 17.95 9.75 8.74
CA TRP A 122 16.62 10.34 8.84
C TRP A 122 16.32 10.88 10.23
N GLN A 123 15.36 11.80 10.28
CA GLN A 123 14.70 12.27 11.49
C GLN A 123 13.19 12.14 11.28
N MET A 124 12.50 11.50 12.22
CA MET A 124 11.09 11.16 12.09
C MET A 124 10.34 11.47 13.39
N ASP A 125 9.10 11.93 13.25
CA ASP A 125 8.16 12.06 14.36
C ASP A 125 7.71 10.70 14.91
N ASP A 126 7.32 10.64 16.18
CA ASP A 126 6.79 9.41 16.76
C ASP A 126 5.42 9.04 16.13
N ILE A 127 5.35 7.83 15.58
CA ILE A 127 4.13 7.23 15.01
C ILE A 127 3.69 6.00 15.83
N SER A 128 2.37 5.71 15.84
CA SER A 128 1.77 4.58 16.59
C SER A 128 2.46 3.25 16.28
N GLU A 129 2.56 2.37 17.28
CA GLU A 129 3.14 1.02 17.17
C GLU A 129 2.33 0.08 16.26
N GLU A 130 1.12 0.47 15.88
CA GLU A 130 0.31 -0.25 14.88
C GLU A 130 0.87 -0.05 13.45
N TYR A 131 1.69 0.97 13.23
CA TYR A 131 2.36 1.20 11.95
C TYR A 131 3.82 0.74 11.99
N GLU A 132 4.17 -0.09 11.03
CA GLU A 132 5.53 -0.35 10.64
C GLU A 132 5.99 0.72 9.64
N ILE A 133 7.30 1.03 9.66
CA ILE A 133 7.92 1.90 8.67
C ILE A 133 9.29 1.34 8.29
N TYR A 134 9.45 1.06 7.00
CA TYR A 134 10.62 0.40 6.45
C TYR A 134 11.09 1.15 5.20
N ILE A 135 12.41 1.23 5.03
CA ILE A 135 13.02 1.56 3.75
C ILE A 135 13.54 0.28 3.12
N TYR A 136 13.29 0.11 1.84
CA TYR A 136 13.77 -0.99 1.03
C TYR A 136 14.79 -0.48 0.02
N ILE A 137 15.87 -1.23 -0.15
CA ILE A 137 16.86 -1.05 -1.23
C ILE A 137 16.92 -2.39 -1.97
N GLY A 138 16.29 -2.44 -3.14
CA GLY A 138 15.88 -3.68 -3.78
C GLY A 138 15.01 -4.51 -2.83
N GLU A 139 15.40 -5.76 -2.59
CA GLU A 139 14.68 -6.69 -1.70
C GLU A 139 15.08 -6.55 -0.22
N ASN A 140 16.07 -5.73 0.11
CA ASN A 140 16.56 -5.60 1.48
C ASN A 140 15.77 -4.54 2.24
N GLY A 141 14.97 -4.96 3.22
CA GLY A 141 14.19 -4.08 4.09
C GLY A 141 14.91 -3.70 5.38
N TYR A 142 14.85 -2.42 5.75
CA TYR A 142 15.45 -1.85 6.96
C TYR A 142 14.40 -1.11 7.78
N ASN A 143 14.26 -1.50 9.06
CA ASN A 143 13.29 -0.88 9.97
C ASN A 143 13.79 0.49 10.45
N LEU A 144 13.10 1.56 10.03
CA LEU A 144 13.50 2.95 10.29
C LEU A 144 13.39 3.35 11.77
N ARG A 145 12.72 2.57 12.64
CA ARG A 145 12.68 2.82 14.09
C ARG A 145 13.92 2.29 14.84
N THR A 146 14.64 1.35 14.25
CA THR A 146 15.74 0.63 14.93
C THR A 146 17.11 0.89 14.32
N GLN A 147 17.15 1.22 13.03
CA GLN A 147 18.36 1.64 12.35
C GLN A 147 18.59 3.15 12.58
N ALA A 148 19.85 3.58 12.46
CA ALA A 148 20.22 4.98 12.56
C ALA A 148 20.71 5.55 11.21
N SER A 149 21.30 4.69 10.38
CA SER A 149 21.72 5.02 9.02
C SER A 149 21.79 3.77 8.16
N ILE A 150 21.83 3.96 6.84
CA ILE A 150 21.97 2.89 5.85
C ILE A 150 22.98 3.33 4.81
N ASN A 151 23.93 2.45 4.48
CA ASN A 151 24.89 2.70 3.41
C ASN A 151 24.36 2.10 2.10
N ILE A 152 24.47 2.87 1.02
CA ILE A 152 24.09 2.45 -0.33
C ILE A 152 25.21 2.78 -1.32
N ASP A 153 25.17 2.13 -2.47
CA ASP A 153 26.03 2.48 -3.61
C ASP A 153 25.33 3.52 -4.50
N SER A 154 26.09 4.34 -5.21
CA SER A 154 25.52 5.33 -6.15
C SER A 154 24.65 4.69 -7.24
N SER A 155 24.86 3.41 -7.55
CA SER A 155 24.04 2.65 -8.49
C SER A 155 22.63 2.34 -7.97
N ASP A 156 22.43 2.36 -6.65
CA ASP A 156 21.12 2.05 -6.05
C ASP A 156 20.09 3.17 -6.28
N LEU A 157 20.54 4.38 -6.63
CA LEU A 157 19.67 5.52 -6.91
C LEU A 157 18.98 5.46 -8.28
N ALA A 158 19.54 4.69 -9.22
CA ALA A 158 19.00 4.65 -10.58
C ALA A 158 17.66 3.90 -10.61
N PRO A 159 16.66 4.38 -11.37
CA PRO A 159 15.43 3.63 -11.56
C PRO A 159 15.71 2.32 -12.31
N VAL A 160 14.96 1.28 -11.94
CA VAL A 160 15.02 -0.02 -12.60
C VAL A 160 14.04 -0.03 -13.76
N TYR A 161 14.44 -0.65 -14.88
CA TYR A 161 13.60 -0.81 -16.06
C TYR A 161 13.48 -2.29 -16.41
N GLU A 162 12.25 -2.80 -16.41
CA GLU A 162 11.97 -4.19 -16.72
C GLU A 162 10.93 -4.32 -17.84
N ASN A 163 11.04 -5.37 -18.64
CA ASN A 163 10.02 -5.70 -19.64
C ASN A 163 9.16 -6.85 -19.12
N ILE A 164 7.94 -6.54 -18.72
CA ILE A 164 6.96 -7.49 -18.18
C ILE A 164 5.87 -7.67 -19.22
N ASN A 165 5.73 -8.88 -19.75
CA ASN A 165 4.71 -9.23 -20.76
C ASN A 165 4.68 -8.31 -21.99
N GLY A 166 5.84 -7.82 -22.42
CA GLY A 166 5.97 -6.91 -23.57
C GLY A 166 5.80 -5.43 -23.25
N GLN A 167 5.50 -5.08 -21.99
CA GLN A 167 5.40 -3.70 -21.51
C GLN A 167 6.65 -3.34 -20.71
N TRP A 168 7.23 -2.17 -21.01
CA TRP A 168 8.30 -1.62 -20.17
C TRP A 168 7.68 -0.98 -18.94
N VAL A 169 8.16 -1.40 -17.77
CA VAL A 169 7.79 -0.86 -16.46
C VAL A 169 9.06 -0.26 -15.86
N SER A 170 8.90 0.91 -15.23
CA SER A 170 9.98 1.52 -14.44
C SER A 170 9.52 1.62 -13.00
N TYR A 171 10.39 1.26 -12.08
CA TYR A 171 10.15 1.39 -10.65
C TYR A 171 11.43 1.80 -9.93
N ASP A 172 11.26 2.30 -8.72
CA ASP A 172 12.34 2.77 -7.88
C ASP A 172 12.99 1.61 -7.13
N ASN A 173 14.32 1.55 -7.19
CA ASN A 173 15.08 0.58 -6.42
C ASN A 173 15.03 0.89 -4.91
N ILE A 174 14.82 2.15 -4.56
CA ILE A 174 14.66 2.59 -3.17
C ILE A 174 13.21 2.98 -2.95
N LYS A 175 12.60 2.47 -1.88
CA LYS A 175 11.26 2.88 -1.48
C LYS A 175 11.06 2.87 0.01
N ILE A 176 10.20 3.74 0.50
CA ILE A 176 9.74 3.74 1.89
C ILE A 176 8.32 3.20 1.92
N LEU A 177 8.08 2.23 2.79
CA LEU A 177 6.79 1.64 3.05
C LEU A 177 6.32 1.99 4.46
N MET A 178 5.04 2.36 4.60
CA MET A 178 4.40 2.60 5.88
C MET A 178 3.02 1.95 5.92
N GLY A 179 2.73 1.19 6.98
CA GLY A 179 1.47 0.47 7.16
C GLY A 179 1.61 -0.60 8.23
N GLY A 180 0.55 -1.33 8.57
CA GLY A 180 0.62 -2.43 9.53
C GLY A 180 1.45 -3.64 9.05
N CYS A 181 1.89 -3.61 7.80
CA CYS A 181 2.57 -4.71 7.11
C CYS A 181 3.77 -4.22 6.27
N ALA A 182 4.38 -3.09 6.59
CA ALA A 182 5.50 -2.57 5.78
C ALA A 182 6.65 -3.58 5.63
N SER A 183 6.81 -4.51 6.58
CA SER A 183 7.81 -5.58 6.54
C SER A 183 7.40 -6.82 5.72
N THR A 184 6.11 -7.04 5.50
CA THR A 184 5.55 -8.30 4.96
C THR A 184 4.76 -8.13 3.66
N GLY A 185 4.29 -6.91 3.35
CA GLY A 185 3.43 -6.62 2.21
C GLY A 185 1.95 -6.92 2.45
N THR A 186 1.14 -6.59 1.46
CA THR A 186 -0.33 -6.79 1.46
C THR A 186 -0.72 -8.19 1.00
N ASN A 187 -1.93 -8.62 1.38
CA ASN A 187 -2.63 -9.77 0.81
C ASN A 187 -3.93 -9.33 0.15
N LEU A 188 -4.47 -10.19 -0.73
CA LEU A 188 -5.80 -10.00 -1.31
C LEU A 188 -6.88 -10.51 -0.37
N TYR A 189 -7.90 -9.68 -0.17
CA TYR A 189 -9.09 -9.98 0.62
C TYR A 189 -10.37 -9.74 -0.19
N TYR A 190 -11.38 -10.54 0.07
CA TYR A 190 -12.67 -10.55 -0.62
C TYR A 190 -13.79 -10.28 0.39
N MET A 191 -14.87 -9.64 -0.07
CA MET A 191 -16.02 -9.36 0.78
C MET A 191 -16.78 -10.65 1.04
N ASP A 192 -17.05 -10.94 2.30
CA ASP A 192 -17.94 -11.98 2.80
C ASP A 192 -19.30 -11.32 3.09
N SER A 193 -20.22 -11.43 2.15
CA SER A 193 -21.45 -10.61 2.13
C SER A 193 -22.56 -11.16 3.02
N ASP A 194 -22.60 -12.47 3.22
CA ASP A 194 -23.57 -13.15 4.07
C ASP A 194 -23.00 -13.63 5.42
N GLU A 195 -21.71 -13.39 5.65
CA GLU A 195 -20.96 -13.62 6.89
C GLU A 195 -20.70 -15.10 7.21
N ASP A 196 -20.61 -15.96 6.21
CA ASP A 196 -20.38 -17.41 6.39
C ASP A 196 -18.90 -17.83 6.44
N GLY A 197 -17.98 -16.90 6.23
CA GLY A 197 -16.55 -17.13 6.19
C GLY A 197 -16.01 -17.52 4.80
N LEU A 198 -16.80 -17.32 3.75
CA LEU A 198 -16.42 -17.43 2.35
C LEU A 198 -16.62 -16.06 1.67
N GLY A 199 -15.66 -15.67 0.85
CA GLY A 199 -15.63 -14.35 0.23
C GLY A 199 -15.71 -14.52 -1.27
N SER A 200 -16.17 -13.48 -1.96
CA SER A 200 -16.09 -13.45 -3.42
C SER A 200 -15.93 -12.06 -4.01
N GLY A 201 -15.89 -12.01 -5.35
CA GLY A 201 -15.90 -10.77 -6.12
C GLY A 201 -14.51 -10.18 -6.37
N VAL A 202 -14.46 -8.84 -6.37
CA VAL A 202 -13.22 -8.09 -6.65
C VAL A 202 -12.40 -8.00 -5.37
N PRO A 203 -11.11 -8.41 -5.40
CA PRO A 203 -10.27 -8.33 -4.22
C PRO A 203 -9.85 -6.90 -3.91
N TYR A 204 -9.56 -6.67 -2.63
CA TYR A 204 -8.88 -5.49 -2.11
C TYR A 204 -7.57 -5.91 -1.46
N GLU A 205 -6.57 -5.04 -1.52
CA GLU A 205 -5.27 -5.26 -0.87
C GLU A 205 -5.28 -4.66 0.53
N PHE A 206 -5.01 -5.49 1.54
CA PHE A 206 -4.86 -5.03 2.92
C PHE A 206 -3.64 -5.64 3.59
N CYS A 207 -3.14 -4.94 4.60
CA CYS A 207 -2.17 -5.47 5.53
C CYS A 207 -2.76 -6.65 6.32
N PRO A 208 -2.10 -7.82 6.31
CA PRO A 208 -2.63 -8.99 7.01
C PRO A 208 -2.81 -8.77 8.50
N GLY A 209 -4.01 -9.04 9.01
CA GLY A 209 -4.40 -8.82 10.40
C GLY A 209 -5.00 -7.44 10.69
N TYR A 210 -4.97 -6.53 9.72
CA TYR A 210 -5.56 -5.20 9.80
C TYR A 210 -6.73 -5.01 8.83
N GLN A 211 -7.08 -6.02 8.02
CA GLN A 211 -8.20 -5.93 7.10
C GLN A 211 -9.51 -5.56 7.82
N PRO A 212 -10.42 -4.79 7.18
CA PRO A 212 -11.71 -4.46 7.77
C PRO A 212 -12.56 -5.71 8.06
N GLN A 213 -13.49 -5.59 9.01
CA GLN A 213 -14.48 -6.65 9.26
C GLN A 213 -15.33 -6.90 8.01
N GLY A 214 -15.64 -8.18 7.74
CA GLY A 214 -16.36 -8.61 6.54
C GLY A 214 -15.44 -8.90 5.34
N TYR A 215 -14.12 -8.79 5.52
CA TYR A 215 -13.15 -9.15 4.50
C TYR A 215 -12.33 -10.38 4.92
N ILE A 216 -12.23 -11.35 4.01
CA ILE A 216 -11.52 -12.61 4.25
C ILE A 216 -10.57 -12.95 3.09
N ASP A 217 -9.56 -13.78 3.36
CA ASP A 217 -8.45 -14.06 2.45
C ASP A 217 -8.74 -15.20 1.45
N ASN A 218 -10.01 -15.43 1.10
CA ASN A 218 -10.42 -16.45 0.16
C ASN A 218 -11.48 -15.93 -0.82
N ASN A 219 -11.49 -16.49 -2.03
CA ASN A 219 -12.47 -16.21 -3.09
C ASN A 219 -13.20 -17.51 -3.44
N LEU A 220 -13.98 -18.00 -2.49
CA LEU A 220 -14.55 -19.34 -2.54
C LEU A 220 -16.09 -19.33 -2.55
N ASP A 221 -16.74 -18.23 -2.18
CA ASP A 221 -18.20 -18.21 -2.08
C ASP A 221 -18.87 -18.39 -3.45
N LEU A 222 -19.84 -19.31 -3.49
CA LEU A 222 -20.65 -19.60 -4.67
C LEU A 222 -21.91 -18.74 -4.76
N ASP A 223 -22.42 -18.20 -3.64
CA ASP A 223 -23.58 -17.31 -3.58
C ASP A 223 -23.52 -16.37 -2.36
N ASP A 224 -23.03 -15.14 -2.61
CA ASP A 224 -22.92 -14.02 -1.63
C ASP A 224 -24.22 -13.62 -0.90
N ASN A 225 -25.35 -14.29 -1.19
CA ASN A 225 -26.64 -14.02 -0.56
C ASN A 225 -27.12 -15.17 0.34
N LEU A 226 -26.38 -16.28 0.42
CA LEU A 226 -26.79 -17.51 1.09
C LEU A 226 -25.72 -18.00 2.05
N PHE A 227 -25.89 -17.68 3.34
CA PHE A 227 -25.00 -18.15 4.40
C PHE A 227 -24.83 -19.68 4.34
N CYS A 228 -23.66 -20.15 3.92
CA CYS A 228 -23.36 -21.55 3.69
C CYS A 228 -21.88 -21.92 3.84
N ILE A 229 -21.43 -22.07 5.10
CA ILE A 229 -20.05 -22.42 5.45
C ILE A 229 -19.48 -23.64 4.68
N SER A 230 -20.31 -24.63 4.36
CA SER A 230 -19.88 -25.85 3.63
C SER A 230 -19.59 -25.59 2.15
N ASN A 231 -20.14 -24.50 1.60
CA ASN A 231 -20.17 -24.17 0.19
C ASN A 231 -20.85 -25.24 -0.68
N ASP A 232 -21.70 -26.08 -0.09
CA ASP A 232 -22.48 -27.11 -0.78
C ASP A 232 -23.91 -26.63 -0.97
N ILE A 233 -24.16 -25.99 -2.11
CA ILE A 233 -25.46 -25.43 -2.48
C ILE A 233 -26.11 -26.38 -3.49
N ASP A 234 -27.29 -26.88 -3.14
CA ASP A 234 -28.03 -27.79 -4.01
C ASP A 234 -28.73 -27.07 -5.19
N ASP A 235 -29.39 -27.82 -6.07
CA ASP A 235 -30.06 -27.26 -7.26
C ASP A 235 -31.20 -26.30 -6.90
N CYS A 236 -31.68 -26.34 -5.66
CA CYS A 236 -32.73 -25.49 -5.12
C CYS A 236 -32.22 -24.25 -4.40
N GLY A 237 -30.90 -24.02 -4.41
CA GLY A 237 -30.29 -22.89 -3.71
C GLY A 237 -30.33 -23.05 -2.20
N ILE A 238 -30.31 -24.30 -1.70
CA ILE A 238 -30.35 -24.60 -0.27
C ILE A 238 -28.99 -25.14 0.16
N CYS A 239 -28.41 -24.49 1.16
CA CYS A 239 -27.19 -24.95 1.80
C CYS A 239 -27.37 -26.33 2.44
N ASP A 240 -26.49 -27.27 2.11
CA ASP A 240 -26.54 -28.68 2.53
C ASP A 240 -27.91 -29.36 2.24
N GLY A 241 -28.66 -28.85 1.27
CA GLY A 241 -30.05 -29.26 1.02
C GLY A 241 -30.20 -30.64 0.38
N ASN A 242 -29.16 -31.12 -0.32
CA ASN A 242 -29.15 -32.43 -0.99
C ASN A 242 -30.37 -32.67 -1.92
N ASN A 243 -30.90 -31.62 -2.54
CA ASN A 243 -32.11 -31.63 -3.38
C ASN A 243 -33.36 -32.16 -2.64
N ALA A 244 -33.42 -32.05 -1.31
CA ALA A 244 -34.57 -32.54 -0.52
C ALA A 244 -35.88 -31.81 -0.85
N GLU A 245 -35.80 -30.56 -1.30
CA GLU A 245 -36.95 -29.74 -1.72
C GLU A 245 -37.24 -29.88 -3.23
N GLN A 246 -36.48 -30.68 -3.97
CA GLN A 246 -36.70 -30.92 -5.40
C GLN A 246 -37.71 -32.05 -5.58
N ASP A 247 -38.79 -31.79 -6.34
CA ASP A 247 -39.78 -32.80 -6.66
C ASP A 247 -39.30 -33.77 -7.77
N CYS A 248 -40.09 -34.80 -8.08
CA CYS A 248 -39.68 -35.83 -9.05
C CYS A 248 -39.56 -35.34 -10.51
N ASN A 249 -40.03 -34.12 -10.81
CA ASN A 249 -39.85 -33.46 -12.09
C ASN A 249 -38.64 -32.51 -12.10
N GLY A 250 -37.83 -32.49 -11.03
CA GLY A 250 -36.71 -31.56 -10.90
C GLY A 250 -37.15 -30.15 -10.49
N THR A 251 -38.40 -29.95 -10.04
CA THR A 251 -38.91 -28.64 -9.64
C THR A 251 -38.72 -28.43 -8.15
N CYS A 252 -37.94 -27.42 -7.79
CA CYS A 252 -37.76 -27.01 -6.41
C CYS A 252 -39.07 -26.49 -5.80
N PHE A 253 -39.37 -26.92 -4.57
CA PHE A 253 -40.61 -26.68 -3.84
C PHE A 253 -41.87 -27.12 -4.61
N GLY A 254 -41.70 -28.12 -5.49
CA GLY A 254 -42.79 -28.74 -6.24
C GLY A 254 -43.56 -29.77 -5.42
N SER A 255 -44.67 -30.26 -5.96
CA SER A 255 -45.52 -31.26 -5.31
C SER A 255 -45.61 -32.58 -6.08
N ALA A 256 -44.77 -32.78 -7.10
CA ALA A 256 -44.75 -34.02 -7.85
C ALA A 256 -44.08 -35.13 -7.04
N GLU A 257 -44.88 -36.07 -6.54
CA GLU A 257 -44.39 -37.26 -5.84
C GLU A 257 -44.21 -38.42 -6.82
N LEU A 258 -43.24 -39.29 -6.52
CA LEU A 258 -43.10 -40.56 -7.22
C LEU A 258 -44.31 -41.42 -6.87
N ASP A 259 -45.21 -41.65 -7.83
CA ASP A 259 -46.18 -42.74 -7.70
C ASP A 259 -45.39 -44.05 -7.59
N ASP A 260 -45.66 -44.85 -6.56
CA ASP A 260 -45.17 -46.24 -6.39
C ASP A 260 -45.45 -47.14 -7.62
N CYS A 261 -46.19 -46.66 -8.62
CA CYS A 261 -46.47 -47.32 -9.90
C CYS A 261 -45.70 -46.75 -11.11
N GLY A 262 -44.94 -45.65 -10.97
CA GLY A 262 -44.09 -45.09 -12.04
C GLY A 262 -44.86 -44.53 -13.24
N ILE A 263 -46.04 -43.92 -13.03
CA ILE A 263 -46.87 -43.30 -14.08
C ILE A 263 -47.34 -41.91 -13.63
#